data_AF-A0A366MJI7-F1
#
_entry.id   AF-A0A366MJI7-F1
#
_cell.length_a   1.000
_cell.length_b   1.000
_cell.length_c   1.000
_cell.angle_alpha   90.00
_cell.angle_beta   90.00
_cell.angle_gamma   90.00
#
_symmetry.space_group_name_H-M   'P 1'
#
loop_
_entity.id
_entity.type
_entity.pdbx_description
1 polymer ?
#
loop_
_entity_poly.entity_id
_entity_poly.type
_entity_poly.pdbx_seq_one_letter_code
_entity_poly.pdbx_strand_id
1 'polypeptide(L)'
;MANKRIKLFEQIKEDFNVPKKNDPALNSRIEIFFNYPGVWAIINHRIANRLYLNGFKKLARVYSGISQCLTNTDIHPAASIGRRVFIDHGIGVVIGETTIIEDDVLIYQGVTLGGVSLNKGKRHPTVRANSVIGSGAKVLGNITIGVNSKIGANSVVISDIPDYSTAVGIPAKIIKKYDYSGKFIHSDLPDIDKEIFRYLNKRMELLENILREKEILNSESIQELNKKFELLDDYLVDGAGI
;
A
#
# COMPACT_ATOMS: atom_id res chain seq x y z
N MET A 1 -0.88 -26.71 -2.18
CA MET A 1 -1.50 -27.31 -3.39
C MET A 1 -0.80 -26.74 -4.61
N ALA A 2 -0.29 -27.58 -5.51
CA ALA A 2 0.35 -27.11 -6.75
C ALA A 2 -0.66 -26.30 -7.55
N ASN A 3 -0.43 -24.99 -7.67
CA ASN A 3 -1.35 -24.07 -8.33
C ASN A 3 -1.42 -24.48 -9.81
N LYS A 4 -2.54 -25.07 -10.23
CA LYS A 4 -2.73 -25.59 -11.59
C LYS A 4 -2.52 -24.44 -12.57
N ARG A 5 -1.45 -24.48 -13.36
CA ARG A 5 -1.17 -23.45 -14.38
C ARG A 5 -2.31 -23.44 -15.39
N ILE A 6 -3.21 -22.47 -15.27
CA ILE A 6 -4.29 -22.24 -16.21
C ILE A 6 -3.77 -21.55 -17.48
N LYS A 7 -4.48 -21.71 -18.59
CA LYS A 7 -4.09 -21.12 -19.88
C LYS A 7 -4.23 -19.59 -19.83
N LEU A 8 -3.55 -18.86 -20.73
CA LEU A 8 -3.63 -17.38 -20.78
C LEU A 8 -5.07 -16.90 -20.87
N PHE A 9 -5.81 -17.54 -21.77
CA PHE A 9 -7.18 -17.18 -22.04
C PHE A 9 -8.07 -17.34 -20.79
N GLU A 10 -7.82 -18.37 -19.98
CA GLU A 10 -8.53 -18.57 -18.71
C GLU A 10 -8.13 -17.50 -17.68
N GLN A 11 -6.84 -17.12 -17.61
CA GLN A 11 -6.38 -16.02 -16.75
C GLN A 11 -7.05 -14.69 -17.13
N ILE A 12 -7.03 -14.34 -18.42
CA ILE A 12 -7.65 -13.11 -18.93
C ILE A 12 -9.17 -13.11 -18.65
N LYS A 13 -9.82 -14.27 -18.83
CA LYS A 13 -11.24 -14.42 -18.49
C LYS A 13 -11.48 -14.20 -16.99
N GLU A 14 -10.58 -14.67 -16.12
CA GLU A 14 -10.66 -14.35 -14.69
C GLU A 14 -10.50 -12.85 -14.44
N ASP A 15 -9.49 -12.20 -15.05
CA ASP A 15 -9.22 -10.77 -14.85
C ASP A 15 -10.43 -9.89 -15.22
N PHE A 16 -11.11 -10.18 -16.34
CA PHE A 16 -12.34 -9.46 -16.73
C PHE A 16 -13.54 -9.71 -15.81
N ASN A 17 -13.50 -10.75 -14.97
CA ASN A 17 -14.57 -11.06 -14.03
C ASN A 17 -14.32 -10.53 -12.61
N VAL A 18 -13.09 -10.10 -12.31
CA VAL A 18 -12.72 -9.58 -10.98
C VAL A 18 -13.43 -8.27 -10.62
N PRO A 19 -13.55 -7.27 -11.52
CA PRO A 19 -14.27 -6.02 -11.21
C PRO A 19 -15.71 -6.27 -10.76
N LYS A 20 -16.40 -7.25 -11.38
CA LYS A 20 -17.80 -7.59 -11.05
C LYS A 20 -18.03 -7.99 -9.59
N LYS A 21 -16.99 -8.43 -8.88
CA LYS A 21 -17.07 -8.86 -7.49
C LYS A 21 -16.64 -7.78 -6.51
N ASN A 22 -15.79 -6.85 -6.95
CA ASN A 22 -15.07 -5.94 -6.06
C ASN A 22 -15.43 -4.47 -6.29
N ASP A 23 -16.06 -4.13 -7.42
CA ASP A 23 -16.43 -2.75 -7.74
C ASP A 23 -17.96 -2.57 -7.77
N PRO A 24 -18.53 -1.86 -6.77
CA PRO A 24 -19.95 -1.52 -6.72
C PRO A 24 -20.41 -0.56 -7.83
N ALA A 25 -19.48 0.16 -8.48
CA ALA A 25 -19.80 1.18 -9.49
C ALA A 25 -20.00 0.59 -10.90
N LEU A 26 -19.79 -0.71 -11.08
CA LEU A 26 -19.93 -1.37 -12.37
C LEU A 26 -21.40 -1.49 -12.81
N ASN A 27 -21.80 -0.76 -13.84
CA ASN A 27 -23.18 -0.82 -14.37
C ASN A 27 -23.34 -1.76 -15.57
N SER A 28 -22.27 -2.02 -16.33
CA SER A 28 -22.33 -2.87 -17.52
C SER A 28 -21.01 -3.60 -17.84
N ARG A 29 -21.09 -4.70 -18.62
CA ARG A 29 -19.88 -5.43 -19.06
C ARG A 29 -19.04 -4.66 -20.08
N ILE A 30 -19.66 -3.70 -20.79
CA ILE A 30 -18.99 -2.88 -21.79
C ILE A 30 -18.08 -1.85 -21.12
N GLU A 31 -18.48 -1.33 -19.96
CA GLU A 31 -17.65 -0.42 -19.15
C GLU A 31 -16.33 -1.05 -18.74
N ILE A 32 -16.28 -2.36 -18.46
CA ILE A 32 -15.02 -3.07 -18.13
C ILE A 32 -13.98 -2.88 -19.25
N PHE A 33 -14.44 -2.87 -20.50
CA PHE A 33 -13.55 -2.76 -21.64
C PHE A 33 -12.97 -1.34 -21.80
N PHE A 34 -13.72 -0.29 -21.49
CA PHE A 34 -13.29 1.09 -21.74
C PHE A 34 -12.78 1.83 -20.50
N ASN A 35 -13.29 1.52 -19.31
CA ASN A 35 -13.11 2.33 -18.11
C ASN A 35 -12.22 1.67 -17.03
N TYR A 36 -11.64 0.50 -17.30
CA TYR A 36 -10.82 -0.23 -16.32
C TYR A 36 -9.36 -0.38 -16.79
N PRO A 37 -8.56 0.70 -16.75
CA PRO A 37 -7.16 0.66 -17.14
C PRO A 37 -6.34 -0.33 -16.33
N GLY A 38 -6.69 -0.58 -15.06
CA GLY A 38 -6.02 -1.57 -14.21
C GLY A 38 -6.21 -3.02 -14.68
N VAL A 39 -7.38 -3.37 -15.23
CA VAL A 39 -7.63 -4.68 -15.83
C VAL A 39 -6.76 -4.87 -17.06
N TRP A 40 -6.69 -3.85 -17.93
CA TRP A 40 -5.81 -3.85 -19.10
C TRP A 40 -4.32 -3.94 -18.71
N ALA A 41 -3.90 -3.25 -17.65
CA ALA A 41 -2.53 -3.32 -17.16
C ALA A 41 -2.14 -4.75 -16.76
N ILE A 42 -3.00 -5.47 -16.05
CA ILE A 42 -2.77 -6.88 -15.68
C ILE A 42 -2.73 -7.77 -16.93
N ILE A 43 -3.69 -7.64 -17.86
CA ILE A 43 -3.75 -8.44 -19.09
C ILE A 43 -2.48 -8.25 -19.93
N ASN A 44 -2.09 -7.00 -20.17
CA ASN A 44 -0.88 -6.66 -20.91
C ASN A 44 0.35 -7.20 -20.19
N HIS A 45 0.44 -7.07 -18.87
CA HIS A 45 1.53 -7.67 -18.10
C HIS A 45 1.60 -9.19 -18.30
N ARG A 46 0.48 -9.92 -18.30
CA ARG A 46 0.49 -11.39 -18.52
C ARG A 46 1.07 -11.77 -19.89
N ILE A 47 0.81 -10.96 -20.92
CA ILE A 47 1.39 -11.14 -22.26
C ILE A 47 2.90 -10.82 -22.21
N ALA A 48 3.27 -9.68 -21.63
CA ALA A 48 4.65 -9.25 -21.48
C ALA A 48 5.51 -10.25 -20.69
N ASN A 49 4.95 -10.79 -19.60
CA ASN A 49 5.59 -11.77 -18.74
C ASN A 49 5.89 -13.08 -19.50
N ARG A 50 4.96 -13.56 -20.33
CA ARG A 50 5.19 -14.74 -21.18
C ARG A 50 6.29 -14.50 -22.21
N LEU A 51 6.29 -13.33 -22.85
CA LEU A 51 7.38 -12.94 -23.75
C LEU A 51 8.73 -12.93 -23.01
N TYR A 52 8.74 -12.38 -21.80
CA TYR A 52 9.94 -12.30 -20.96
C TYR A 52 10.46 -13.68 -20.55
N LEU A 53 9.57 -14.57 -20.09
CA LEU A 53 9.91 -15.94 -19.68
C LEU A 53 10.34 -16.83 -20.87
N ASN A 54 9.84 -16.55 -22.08
CA ASN A 54 10.26 -17.24 -23.31
C ASN A 54 11.57 -16.67 -23.90
N GLY A 55 12.27 -15.78 -23.19
CA GLY A 55 13.56 -15.24 -23.60
C GLY A 55 13.51 -13.93 -24.39
N PHE A 56 12.34 -13.47 -24.83
CA PHE A 56 12.15 -12.22 -25.59
C PHE A 56 12.15 -10.98 -24.67
N LYS A 57 13.17 -10.84 -23.83
CA LYS A 57 13.23 -9.82 -22.76
C LYS A 57 13.13 -8.37 -23.27
N LYS A 58 13.84 -8.05 -24.37
CA LYS A 58 13.81 -6.69 -24.96
C LYS A 58 12.42 -6.34 -25.46
N LEU A 59 11.79 -7.28 -26.18
CA LEU A 59 10.43 -7.10 -26.70
C LEU A 59 9.41 -6.96 -25.56
N ALA A 60 9.53 -7.78 -24.51
CA ALA A 60 8.70 -7.67 -23.32
C ALA A 60 8.81 -6.30 -22.64
N ARG A 61 10.01 -5.71 -22.58
CA ARG A 61 10.24 -4.36 -22.03
C ARG A 61 9.60 -3.27 -22.90
N VAL A 62 9.76 -3.34 -24.22
CA VAL A 62 9.10 -2.41 -25.15
C VAL A 62 7.58 -2.49 -25.01
N TYR A 63 7.04 -3.70 -25.00
CA TYR A 63 5.60 -3.92 -24.83
C TYR A 63 5.08 -3.39 -23.48
N SER A 64 5.84 -3.59 -22.40
CA SER A 64 5.49 -3.05 -21.08
C SER A 64 5.47 -1.51 -21.09
N GLY A 65 6.41 -0.87 -21.80
CA GLY A 65 6.43 0.60 -21.97
C GLY A 65 5.23 1.13 -22.75
N ILE A 66 4.78 0.42 -23.79
CA ILE A 66 3.54 0.77 -24.51
C ILE A 66 2.33 0.63 -23.57
N SER A 67 2.24 -0.48 -22.82
CA SER A 67 1.18 -0.67 -21.84
C SER A 67 1.17 0.43 -20.78
N GLN A 68 2.33 0.85 -20.29
CA GLN A 68 2.46 1.94 -19.33
C GLN A 68 1.89 3.25 -19.88
N CYS A 69 2.19 3.59 -21.14
CA CYS A 69 1.65 4.79 -21.80
C CYS A 69 0.10 4.75 -21.91
N LEU A 70 -0.48 3.57 -22.16
CA LEU A 70 -1.92 3.42 -22.32
C LEU A 70 -2.70 3.34 -21.01
N THR A 71 -2.08 2.81 -19.95
CA THR A 71 -2.77 2.47 -18.69
C THR A 71 -2.33 3.32 -17.50
N ASN A 72 -1.26 4.10 -17.64
CA ASN A 72 -0.58 4.82 -16.55
C ASN A 72 -0.13 3.91 -15.40
N THR A 73 0.07 2.62 -15.68
CA THR A 73 0.55 1.61 -14.73
C THR A 73 1.88 1.05 -15.19
N ASP A 74 2.92 1.14 -14.35
CA ASP A 74 4.22 0.54 -14.62
C ASP A 74 4.33 -0.84 -13.97
N ILE A 75 4.36 -1.90 -14.78
CA ILE A 75 4.56 -3.26 -14.29
C ILE A 75 5.76 -3.86 -15.02
N HIS A 76 6.81 -4.16 -14.27
CA HIS A 76 7.96 -4.83 -14.85
C HIS A 76 7.56 -6.24 -15.34
N PRO A 77 7.93 -6.64 -16.58
CA PRO A 77 7.46 -7.91 -17.16
C PRO A 77 7.96 -9.15 -16.41
N ALA A 78 9.06 -9.05 -15.65
CA ALA A 78 9.57 -10.15 -14.83
C ALA A 78 8.84 -10.34 -13.48
N ALA A 79 7.97 -9.40 -13.08
CA ALA A 79 7.21 -9.54 -11.84
C ALA A 79 6.33 -10.80 -11.91
N SER A 80 6.13 -11.46 -10.78
CA SER A 80 5.27 -12.63 -10.68
C SER A 80 3.92 -12.22 -10.11
N ILE A 81 2.87 -12.24 -10.94
CA ILE A 81 1.52 -11.86 -10.54
C ILE A 81 0.57 -13.06 -10.62
N GLY A 82 -0.08 -13.35 -9.50
CA GLY A 82 -1.07 -14.40 -9.34
C GLY A 82 -2.35 -14.19 -10.12
N ARG A 83 -3.36 -14.98 -9.76
CA ARG A 83 -4.71 -14.97 -10.35
C ARG A 83 -5.60 -14.00 -9.61
N ARG A 84 -6.55 -13.40 -10.33
CA ARG A 84 -7.57 -12.52 -9.74
C ARG A 84 -7.01 -11.33 -8.95
N VAL A 85 -5.80 -10.91 -9.29
CA VAL A 85 -5.23 -9.64 -8.79
C VAL A 85 -6.01 -8.51 -9.42
N PHE A 86 -6.53 -7.61 -8.59
CA PHE A 86 -7.28 -6.44 -9.05
C PHE A 86 -6.46 -5.19 -8.81
N ILE A 87 -6.24 -4.42 -9.88
CA ILE A 87 -5.74 -3.05 -9.76
C ILE A 87 -6.94 -2.13 -9.97
N ASP A 88 -7.43 -1.56 -8.88
CA ASP A 88 -8.48 -0.56 -8.91
C ASP A 88 -7.88 0.82 -9.17
N HIS A 89 -8.45 1.56 -10.12
CA HIS A 89 -7.95 2.86 -10.57
C HIS A 89 -6.44 2.89 -10.88
N GLY A 90 -5.90 2.01 -11.74
CA GLY A 90 -4.45 1.77 -11.90
C GLY A 90 -3.47 2.92 -12.22
N ILE A 91 -3.90 4.18 -12.24
CA ILE A 91 -3.06 5.37 -12.40
C ILE A 91 -1.97 5.42 -11.32
N GLY A 92 -0.72 5.56 -11.75
CA GLY A 92 0.42 5.77 -10.84
C GLY A 92 0.84 4.52 -10.06
N VAL A 93 0.30 3.34 -10.40
CA VAL A 93 0.75 2.08 -9.82
C VAL A 93 2.09 1.69 -10.41
N VAL A 94 3.04 1.30 -9.55
CA VAL A 94 4.41 0.90 -9.92
C VAL A 94 4.74 -0.45 -9.27
N ILE A 95 5.06 -1.45 -10.08
CA ILE A 95 5.38 -2.83 -9.66
C ILE A 95 6.74 -3.23 -10.21
N GLY A 96 7.72 -3.36 -9.33
CA GLY A 96 9.11 -3.61 -9.73
C GLY A 96 9.44 -5.07 -10.09
N GLU A 97 10.64 -5.26 -10.63
CA GLU A 97 11.10 -6.49 -11.31
C GLU A 97 10.93 -7.78 -10.51
N THR A 98 11.30 -7.76 -9.22
CA THR A 98 11.34 -8.98 -8.39
C THR A 98 10.14 -9.07 -7.46
N THR A 99 9.07 -8.32 -7.75
CA THR A 99 7.83 -8.35 -6.98
C THR A 99 7.14 -9.69 -7.18
N ILE A 100 6.62 -10.23 -6.09
CA ILE A 100 5.76 -11.41 -6.11
C ILE A 100 4.41 -10.98 -5.53
N ILE A 101 3.34 -11.17 -6.28
CA ILE A 101 1.96 -10.90 -5.87
C ILE A 101 1.20 -12.20 -6.01
N GLU A 102 0.62 -12.68 -4.92
CA GLU A 102 -0.19 -13.90 -4.92
C GLU A 102 -1.62 -13.66 -5.39
N ASP A 103 -2.46 -14.68 -5.29
CA ASP A 103 -3.83 -14.66 -5.80
C ASP A 103 -4.74 -13.72 -4.95
N ASP A 104 -5.77 -13.15 -5.59
CA ASP A 104 -6.82 -12.36 -4.94
C ASP A 104 -6.34 -11.10 -4.20
N VAL A 105 -5.20 -10.53 -4.60
CA VAL A 105 -4.69 -9.26 -4.05
C VAL A 105 -5.41 -8.07 -4.70
N LEU A 106 -5.81 -7.10 -3.87
CA LEU A 106 -6.38 -5.83 -4.30
C LEU A 106 -5.35 -4.70 -4.15
N ILE A 107 -5.15 -3.91 -5.20
CA ILE A 107 -4.20 -2.80 -5.25
C ILE A 107 -4.93 -1.56 -5.75
N TYR A 108 -4.86 -0.47 -5.02
CA TYR A 108 -5.43 0.82 -5.42
C TYR A 108 -4.42 1.70 -6.19
N GLN A 109 -4.91 2.83 -6.72
CA GLN A 109 -4.11 3.83 -7.43
C GLN A 109 -2.87 4.29 -6.64
N GLY A 110 -1.84 4.73 -7.34
CA GLY A 110 -0.64 5.36 -6.73
C GLY A 110 0.22 4.43 -5.84
N VAL A 111 -0.09 3.14 -5.78
CA VAL A 111 0.68 2.16 -5.01
C VAL A 111 2.05 1.92 -5.65
N THR A 112 3.09 1.82 -4.83
CA THR A 112 4.43 1.41 -5.29
C THR A 112 4.89 0.16 -4.55
N LEU A 113 5.19 -0.89 -5.30
CA LEU A 113 5.90 -2.09 -4.84
C LEU A 113 7.35 -1.99 -5.33
N GLY A 114 8.15 -1.25 -4.56
CA GLY A 114 9.46 -0.72 -4.96
C GLY A 114 10.64 -1.42 -4.30
N GLY A 115 11.82 -1.26 -4.90
CA GLY A 115 13.07 -1.73 -4.32
C GLY A 115 13.83 -0.62 -3.61
N VAL A 116 14.63 -0.98 -2.60
CA VAL A 116 15.49 -0.04 -1.84
C VAL A 116 16.98 -0.23 -2.09
N SER A 117 17.36 -1.26 -2.85
CA SER A 117 18.76 -1.63 -3.10
C SER A 117 19.10 -1.58 -4.59
N LEU A 118 20.32 -1.16 -4.91
CA LEU A 118 20.91 -1.22 -6.24
C LEU A 118 21.44 -2.62 -6.59
N ASN A 119 21.49 -3.53 -5.62
CA ASN A 119 22.01 -4.88 -5.83
C ASN A 119 21.11 -5.69 -6.75
N LYS A 120 21.74 -6.46 -7.65
CA LYS A 120 21.04 -7.40 -8.51
C LYS A 120 20.57 -8.59 -7.67
N GLY A 121 19.25 -8.68 -7.47
CA GLY A 121 18.64 -9.74 -6.65
C GLY A 121 17.18 -9.43 -6.27
N LYS A 122 16.62 -10.28 -5.40
CA LYS A 122 15.31 -10.05 -4.78
C LYS A 122 15.39 -8.82 -3.88
N ARG A 123 14.63 -7.80 -4.24
CA ARG A 123 14.70 -6.44 -3.65
C ARG A 123 13.37 -5.72 -3.59
N HIS A 124 12.34 -6.28 -4.23
CA HIS A 124 10.97 -5.77 -4.21
C HIS A 124 10.11 -6.63 -3.30
N PRO A 125 8.90 -6.17 -2.93
CA PRO A 125 8.08 -6.85 -1.95
C PRO A 125 7.53 -8.19 -2.43
N THR A 126 7.02 -8.96 -1.47
CA THR A 126 6.14 -10.09 -1.70
C THR A 126 4.80 -9.82 -1.04
N VAL A 127 3.72 -9.79 -1.81
CA VAL A 127 2.35 -9.58 -1.32
C VAL A 127 1.62 -10.90 -1.37
N ARG A 128 1.24 -11.41 -0.20
CA ARG A 128 0.56 -12.70 -0.04
C ARG A 128 -0.93 -12.60 -0.37
N ALA A 129 -1.58 -13.75 -0.51
CA ALA A 129 -2.95 -13.83 -1.02
C ALA A 129 -3.99 -13.07 -0.19
N ASN A 130 -5.06 -12.60 -0.85
CA ASN A 130 -6.19 -11.88 -0.26
C ASN A 130 -5.84 -10.56 0.46
N SER A 131 -4.63 -10.04 0.26
CA SER A 131 -4.20 -8.80 0.89
C SER A 131 -4.66 -7.57 0.11
N VAL A 132 -4.84 -6.46 0.82
CA VAL A 132 -5.29 -5.18 0.26
C VAL A 132 -4.21 -4.13 0.45
N ILE A 133 -3.81 -3.48 -0.64
CA ILE A 133 -2.84 -2.38 -0.62
C ILE A 133 -3.58 -1.08 -0.95
N GLY A 134 -3.76 -0.24 0.07
CA GLY A 134 -4.49 1.02 0.00
C GLY A 134 -3.85 2.04 -0.94
N SER A 135 -4.68 2.98 -1.40
CA SER A 135 -4.29 4.04 -2.35
C SER A 135 -3.04 4.79 -1.91
N GLY A 136 -2.09 5.00 -2.82
CA GLY A 136 -0.86 5.76 -2.56
C GLY A 136 0.17 5.05 -1.67
N ALA A 137 -0.09 3.85 -1.15
CA ALA A 137 0.85 3.15 -0.26
C ALA A 137 2.19 2.83 -0.96
N LYS A 138 3.28 2.90 -0.21
CA LYS A 138 4.63 2.59 -0.67
C LYS A 138 5.16 1.40 0.13
N VAL A 139 5.29 0.25 -0.52
CA VAL A 139 5.85 -0.97 0.07
C VAL A 139 7.24 -1.16 -0.53
N LEU A 140 8.27 -1.03 0.32
CA LEU A 140 9.64 -0.83 -0.14
C LEU A 140 10.58 -1.91 0.40
N GLY A 141 11.30 -2.55 -0.51
CA GLY A 141 12.33 -3.53 -0.18
C GLY A 141 11.89 -4.98 -0.28
N ASN A 142 12.80 -5.90 0.04
CA ASN A 142 12.51 -7.33 0.11
C ASN A 142 11.78 -7.66 1.42
N ILE A 143 10.52 -7.23 1.51
CA ILE A 143 9.64 -7.47 2.65
C ILE A 143 8.40 -8.24 2.22
N THR A 144 7.73 -8.86 3.18
CA THR A 144 6.53 -9.66 2.97
C THR A 144 5.32 -9.00 3.61
N ILE A 145 4.25 -8.83 2.84
CA ILE A 145 2.92 -8.53 3.35
C ILE A 145 2.19 -9.86 3.49
N GLY A 146 1.86 -10.24 4.72
CA GLY A 146 1.19 -11.49 5.07
C GLY A 146 -0.19 -11.66 4.43
N VAL A 147 -0.72 -12.88 4.50
CA VAL A 147 -2.02 -13.28 3.93
C VAL A 147 -3.14 -12.53 4.64
N ASN A 148 -4.18 -12.10 3.91
CA ASN A 148 -5.32 -11.36 4.48
C ASN A 148 -4.93 -10.06 5.21
N SER A 149 -3.76 -9.49 4.91
CA SER A 149 -3.28 -8.27 5.53
C SER A 149 -3.67 -7.03 4.74
N LYS A 150 -3.77 -5.89 5.43
CA LYS A 150 -4.21 -4.63 4.84
C LYS A 150 -3.20 -3.53 5.11
N ILE A 151 -2.86 -2.81 4.06
CA ILE A 151 -2.01 -1.63 4.13
C ILE A 151 -2.89 -0.41 3.94
N GLY A 152 -2.83 0.52 4.88
CA GLY A 152 -3.58 1.78 4.82
C GLY A 152 -3.16 2.63 3.62
N ALA A 153 -4.05 3.55 3.23
CA ALA A 153 -3.72 4.55 2.22
C ALA A 153 -2.50 5.37 2.66
N ASN A 154 -1.69 5.79 1.69
CA ASN A 154 -0.46 6.59 1.85
C ASN A 154 0.56 6.05 2.87
N SER A 155 0.43 4.78 3.30
CA SER A 155 1.33 4.21 4.29
C SER A 155 2.67 3.83 3.66
N VAL A 156 3.76 3.98 4.41
CA VAL A 156 5.12 3.63 3.98
C VAL A 156 5.60 2.41 4.74
N VAL A 157 5.58 1.25 4.09
CA VAL A 157 5.90 -0.05 4.68
C VAL A 157 7.34 -0.41 4.35
N ILE A 158 8.15 -0.55 5.40
CA ILE A 158 9.60 -0.83 5.32
C ILE A 158 10.01 -2.09 6.10
N SER A 159 9.04 -2.83 6.63
CA SER A 159 9.23 -4.05 7.41
C SER A 159 8.13 -5.06 7.09
N ASP A 160 8.38 -6.33 7.41
CA ASP A 160 7.41 -7.40 7.21
C ASP A 160 6.11 -7.13 7.99
N ILE A 161 4.98 -7.37 7.33
CA ILE A 161 3.66 -7.31 7.94
C ILE A 161 3.18 -8.75 8.14
N PRO A 162 2.91 -9.18 9.38
CA PRO A 162 2.39 -10.53 9.64
C PRO A 162 1.06 -10.80 8.93
N ASP A 163 0.68 -12.06 8.85
CA ASP A 163 -0.63 -12.45 8.36
C ASP A 163 -1.75 -11.79 9.20
N TYR A 164 -2.93 -11.62 8.60
CA TYR A 164 -4.13 -11.12 9.24
C TYR A 164 -3.92 -9.79 9.97
N SER A 165 -3.08 -8.90 9.44
CA SER A 165 -2.67 -7.67 10.12
C SER A 165 -3.03 -6.44 9.33
N THR A 166 -3.32 -5.33 10.02
CA THR A 166 -3.43 -4.01 9.39
C THR A 166 -2.27 -3.13 9.77
N ALA A 167 -1.61 -2.54 8.78
CA ALA A 167 -0.51 -1.61 8.97
C ALA A 167 -0.83 -0.26 8.33
N VAL A 168 -0.64 0.83 9.08
CA VAL A 168 -0.90 2.20 8.62
C VAL A 168 0.18 3.18 9.08
N GLY A 169 0.33 4.31 8.40
CA GLY A 169 1.22 5.41 8.79
C GLY A 169 2.57 5.42 8.08
N ILE A 170 3.43 6.36 8.48
CA ILE A 170 4.76 6.62 7.91
C ILE A 170 5.79 6.77 9.04
N PRO A 171 6.69 5.79 9.25
CA PRO A 171 6.65 4.44 8.72
C PRO A 171 5.44 3.65 9.27
N ALA A 172 4.98 2.67 8.51
CA ALA A 172 3.77 1.93 8.83
C ALA A 172 3.93 1.12 10.13
N LYS A 173 2.95 1.25 11.02
CA LYS A 173 2.84 0.50 12.28
C LYS A 173 1.65 -0.44 12.22
N ILE A 174 1.80 -1.62 12.83
CA ILE A 174 0.73 -2.61 12.91
C ILE A 174 -0.25 -2.18 14.00
N ILE A 175 -1.53 -1.99 13.64
CA ILE A 175 -2.58 -1.49 14.54
C ILE A 175 -3.54 -2.57 15.04
N LYS A 176 -3.83 -3.57 14.21
CA LYS A 176 -4.77 -4.65 14.53
C LYS A 176 -4.25 -5.96 13.94
N LYS A 177 -4.21 -7.01 14.75
CA LYS A 177 -4.11 -8.41 14.32
C LYS A 177 -5.52 -9.00 14.41
N TYR A 178 -6.07 -9.45 13.30
CA TYR A 178 -7.41 -10.05 13.24
C TYR A 178 -7.40 -11.42 13.92
N ASP A 179 -8.46 -11.70 14.67
CA ASP A 179 -8.99 -13.06 14.79
C ASP A 179 -9.89 -13.35 13.57
N TYR A 180 -9.92 -14.60 13.13
CA TYR A 180 -10.37 -15.18 11.86
C TYR A 180 -11.75 -14.77 11.21
N SER A 181 -12.47 -13.74 11.67
CA SER A 181 -13.87 -13.48 11.26
C SER A 181 -14.12 -12.53 10.07
N GLY A 182 -13.07 -12.12 9.33
CA GLY A 182 -13.20 -11.80 7.89
C GLY A 182 -14.18 -10.70 7.45
N LYS A 183 -14.47 -9.67 8.26
CA LYS A 183 -15.19 -8.47 7.78
C LYS A 183 -14.55 -7.20 8.31
N PHE A 184 -14.31 -6.26 7.40
CA PHE A 184 -13.77 -4.93 7.70
C PHE A 184 -14.86 -3.90 7.50
N ILE A 185 -14.99 -3.03 8.48
CA ILE A 185 -15.77 -1.80 8.39
C ILE A 185 -14.72 -0.70 8.14
N HIS A 186 -14.85 0.08 7.07
CA HIS A 186 -13.89 1.15 6.73
C HIS A 186 -13.83 2.28 7.76
N SER A 187 -14.69 2.28 8.79
CA SER A 187 -14.84 3.36 9.77
C SER A 187 -13.96 3.27 11.01
N ASP A 188 -13.33 2.12 11.32
CA ASP A 188 -12.80 1.86 12.67
C ASP A 188 -11.27 1.65 12.70
N LEU A 189 -10.52 2.46 11.95
CA LEU A 189 -9.07 2.54 12.12
C LEU A 189 -8.78 3.49 13.29
N PRO A 190 -8.11 3.03 14.37
CA PRO A 190 -7.69 3.94 15.44
C PRO A 190 -6.70 4.96 14.87
N ASP A 191 -6.91 6.23 15.17
CA ASP A 191 -5.96 7.30 14.89
C ASP A 191 -4.75 7.11 15.79
N ILE A 192 -3.70 6.47 15.25
CA ILE A 192 -2.47 6.16 16.00
C ILE A 192 -1.84 7.46 16.51
N ASP A 193 -1.86 8.51 15.70
CA ASP A 193 -1.23 9.77 16.04
C ASP A 193 -1.94 10.39 17.24
N LYS A 194 -3.28 10.37 17.25
CA LYS A 194 -4.09 10.78 18.41
C LYS A 194 -3.79 9.96 19.67
N GLU A 195 -3.67 8.63 19.57
CA GLU A 195 -3.38 7.78 20.73
C GLU A 195 -1.96 8.00 21.27
N ILE A 196 -0.96 8.15 20.39
CA ILE A 196 0.41 8.49 20.78
C ILE A 196 0.46 9.87 21.43
N PHE A 197 -0.21 10.87 20.84
CA PHE A 197 -0.27 12.22 21.37
C PHE A 197 -0.93 12.25 22.75
N ARG A 198 -2.01 11.49 22.92
CA ARG A 198 -2.68 11.32 24.21
C ARG A 198 -1.78 10.68 25.27
N TYR A 199 -1.03 9.66 24.90
CA TYR A 199 -0.06 9.01 25.79
C TYR A 199 1.06 9.98 26.19
N LEU A 200 1.63 10.71 25.23
CA LEU A 200 2.69 11.68 25.48
C LEU A 200 2.20 12.82 26.38
N ASN A 201 1.02 13.38 26.12
CA ASN A 201 0.43 14.43 26.96
C ASN A 201 0.21 13.96 28.40
N LYS A 202 -0.34 12.75 28.59
CA LYS A 202 -0.49 12.17 29.93
C LYS A 202 0.86 11.98 30.63
N ARG A 203 1.88 11.56 29.89
CA ARG A 203 3.22 11.34 30.45
C ARG A 203 3.91 12.66 30.80
N MET A 204 3.72 13.70 30.00
CA MET A 204 4.16 15.07 30.30
C MET A 204 3.46 15.62 31.54
N GLU A 205 2.13 15.51 31.62
CA GLU A 205 1.34 15.95 32.78
C GLU A 205 1.83 15.29 34.09
N LEU A 206 2.09 13.98 34.05
CA LEU A 206 2.67 13.26 35.20
C LEU A 206 4.06 13.79 35.59
N LEU A 207 4.92 14.05 34.60
CA LEU A 207 6.26 14.59 34.85
C LEU A 207 6.20 16.01 35.41
N GLU A 208 5.35 16.87 34.87
CA GLU A 208 5.14 18.24 35.36
C GLU A 208 4.63 18.24 36.80
N ASN A 209 3.69 17.36 37.14
CA ASN A 209 3.18 17.21 38.49
C ASN A 209 4.29 16.79 39.47
N ILE A 210 5.11 15.79 39.11
CA ILE A 210 6.25 15.35 39.94
C ILE A 210 7.29 16.48 40.11
N LEU A 211 7.56 17.24 39.05
CA LEU A 211 8.54 18.33 39.10
C LEU A 211 8.03 19.52 39.92
N ARG A 212 6.72 19.80 39.90
CA ARG A 212 6.05 20.78 40.78
C ARG A 212 6.11 20.34 42.24
N GLU A 213 5.80 19.07 42.54
CA GLU A 213 5.88 18.52 43.90
C GLU A 213 7.28 18.61 44.50
N LYS A 214 8.32 18.46 43.67
CA LYS A 214 9.72 18.57 44.11
C LYS A 214 10.28 20.00 44.10
N GLU A 215 9.46 21.01 43.80
CA GLU A 215 9.86 22.43 43.64
C GLU A 215 11.03 22.65 42.65
N ILE A 216 11.24 21.73 41.71
CA ILE A 216 12.34 21.81 40.73
C ILE A 216 11.96 22.77 39.58
N LEU A 217 10.66 22.95 39.34
CA LEU A 217 10.15 23.67 38.19
C LEU A 217 9.92 25.15 38.53
N ASN A 218 10.71 26.04 37.91
CA ASN A 218 10.56 27.48 38.07
C ASN A 218 9.45 28.00 37.13
N SER A 219 8.52 28.81 37.65
CA SER A 219 7.32 29.27 36.93
C SER A 219 7.61 30.10 35.68
N GLU A 220 8.78 30.75 35.61
CA GLU A 220 9.22 31.55 34.47
C GLU A 220 9.49 30.70 33.22
N SER A 221 10.10 29.52 33.37
CA SER A 221 10.48 28.66 32.23
C SER A 221 9.26 28.05 31.54
N ILE A 222 8.19 27.74 32.29
CA ILE A 222 6.90 27.32 31.72
C ILE A 222 6.26 28.47 30.94
N GLN A 223 6.25 29.68 31.50
CA GLN A 223 5.63 30.84 30.83
C GLN A 223 6.33 31.18 29.52
N GLU A 224 7.66 31.08 29.48
CA GLU A 224 8.44 31.29 28.25
C GLU A 224 8.14 30.21 27.19
N LEU A 225 7.99 28.95 27.60
CA LEU A 225 7.62 27.85 26.70
C LEU A 225 6.21 28.02 26.13
N ASN A 226 5.24 28.38 26.97
CA ASN A 226 3.85 28.61 26.55
C ASN A 226 3.75 29.77 25.56
N LYS A 227 4.48 30.86 25.82
CA LYS A 227 4.54 32.03 24.92
C LYS A 227 5.14 31.69 23.56
N LYS A 228 6.11 30.77 23.53
CA LYS A 228 6.71 30.26 22.29
C LYS A 228 5.76 29.32 21.52
N PHE A 229 4.86 28.65 22.23
CA PHE A 229 3.83 27.77 21.64
C PHE A 229 2.69 28.57 21.02
N GLU A 230 2.22 29.64 21.67
CA GLU A 230 1.25 30.58 21.08
C GLU A 230 1.76 31.19 19.77
N LEU A 231 3.05 31.54 19.73
CA LEU A 231 3.70 32.01 18.50
C LEU A 231 3.79 30.94 17.41
N LEU A 232 3.83 29.65 17.76
CA LEU A 232 3.89 28.52 16.83
C LEU A 232 2.52 28.17 16.25
N ASP A 233 1.44 28.33 17.03
CA ASP A 233 0.07 28.18 16.54
C ASP A 233 -0.21 29.18 15.40
N ASP A 234 0.24 30.43 15.52
CA ASP A 234 0.14 31.43 14.45
C ASP A 234 0.82 30.97 13.13
N TYR A 235 1.91 30.19 13.19
CA TYR A 235 2.55 29.61 12.00
C TYR A 235 1.85 28.38 11.44
N LEU A 236 1.08 27.64 12.25
CA LEU A 236 0.37 26.44 11.82
C LEU A 236 -0.97 26.74 11.15
N VAL A 237 -1.58 27.90 11.44
CA VAL A 237 -2.79 28.37 10.75
C VAL A 237 -2.49 28.78 9.30
N ASP A 238 -1.27 29.23 9.01
CA ASP A 238 -0.79 29.58 7.66
C ASP A 238 -0.21 28.37 6.90
N GLY A 239 -1.02 27.31 6.78
CA GLY A 239 -1.05 26.33 5.69
C GLY A 239 0.21 26.04 4.85
N ALA A 240 1.35 25.72 5.47
CA ALA A 240 2.54 25.23 4.77
C ALA A 240 2.98 23.85 5.31
N GLY A 241 2.03 22.93 5.42
CA GLY A 241 2.30 21.49 5.53
C GLY A 241 1.82 20.82 4.24
N ILE A 242 2.77 20.27 3.48
CA ILE A 242 2.64 19.56 2.19
C ILE A 242 1.30 18.83 2.00
#